data_AF-A0AAW0C912-F1
#
_entry.id   AF-A0AAW0C912-F1
#
_cell.length_a   1.000
_cell.length_b   1.000
_cell.length_c   1.000
_cell.angle_alpha   90.00
_cell.angle_beta   90.00
_cell.angle_gamma   90.00
#
_symmetry.space_group_name_H-M   'P 1'
#
loop_
_entity.id
_entity.type
_entity.pdbx_description
1 polymer ?
#
loop_
_entity_poly.entity_id
_entity_poly.type
_entity_poly.pdbx_seq_one_letter_code
_entity_poly.pdbx_strand_id
1 'polypeptide(L)'
;MPQISRSEEDVFHVLLTGFGVRIFVLGSIYTLELINTLQSQPFRNYKVNPSWLAVKPLHNTIIPLDPYPVVIDGQVVNRNAEESGGRNRVVKVSALEIPMEYEAVMRTVPGLHLRPPQLPDTVNKDDFFSLPEGKGYDFIFHLGVAGQGALRMEQVAHKLGYQMKDATGRLAPIVTRHPGEFAGAPGRNDDEEVVDVSVGAVVPSGPSVSNAGFGNVGGSGLNGGADRDRLSGLEMIESAARPNRGFGVGYEKFTDDLYTDIDVSRLIHDLRESGIDQVYSSMDAGHYLCDFMYYCSLAESKRNGKPYEKDRNTQVLFVHVPPVGLPLTTEQCTEAVRRIIQWVGGELAELHDLQHLR
;
A
#
# COMPACT_ATOMS: atom_id res chain seq x y z
N MET A 1 -1.45 -15.06 -30.83
CA MET A 1 -1.85 -15.13 -29.41
C MET A 1 -1.72 -16.58 -29.00
N PRO A 2 -0.86 -16.95 -28.02
CA PRO A 2 -0.88 -18.30 -27.48
C PRO A 2 -2.25 -18.55 -26.85
N GLN A 3 -2.89 -19.67 -27.19
CA GLN A 3 -4.14 -20.06 -26.54
C GLN A 3 -3.79 -20.55 -25.13
N ILE A 4 -4.11 -19.72 -24.13
CA ILE A 4 -4.10 -20.12 -22.72
C ILE A 4 -5.12 -21.25 -22.59
N SER A 5 -4.72 -22.36 -21.95
CA SER A 5 -5.64 -23.49 -21.77
C SER A 5 -6.79 -23.07 -20.83
N ARG A 6 -8.02 -23.52 -21.09
CA ARG A 6 -9.19 -23.25 -20.22
C ARG A 6 -8.94 -23.57 -18.73
N SER A 7 -8.04 -24.51 -18.42
CA SER A 7 -7.66 -24.84 -17.03
C SER A 7 -6.83 -23.77 -16.31
N GLU A 8 -6.13 -22.90 -17.04
CA GLU A 8 -5.37 -21.78 -16.45
C GLU A 8 -6.23 -20.54 -16.21
N GLU A 9 -7.37 -20.43 -16.90
CA GLU A 9 -8.35 -19.34 -16.73
C GLU A 9 -9.11 -19.45 -15.39
N ASP A 10 -9.21 -20.65 -14.84
CA ASP A 10 -9.89 -20.91 -13.56
C ASP A 10 -8.92 -20.84 -12.34
N VAL A 11 -7.68 -20.37 -12.55
CA VAL A 11 -6.66 -20.24 -11.51
C VAL A 11 -6.29 -18.78 -11.28
N PHE A 12 -6.62 -18.29 -10.08
CA PHE A 12 -6.25 -16.97 -9.60
C PHE A 12 -4.97 -17.04 -8.77
N HIS A 13 -4.05 -16.11 -8.99
CA HIS A 13 -2.80 -16.02 -8.28
C HIS A 13 -2.82 -14.82 -7.33
N VAL A 14 -2.67 -15.12 -6.03
CA VAL A 14 -2.65 -14.10 -4.98
C VAL A 14 -1.30 -14.06 -4.30
N LEU A 15 -0.76 -12.85 -4.17
CA LEU A 15 0.43 -12.61 -3.38
C LEU A 15 0.06 -11.87 -2.09
N LEU A 16 0.31 -12.51 -0.96
CA LEU A 16 0.28 -11.86 0.35
C LEU A 16 1.64 -11.28 0.68
N THR A 17 1.67 -10.14 1.35
CA THR A 17 2.90 -9.66 1.97
C THR A 17 2.67 -9.31 3.44
N GLY A 18 3.66 -9.60 4.27
CA GLY A 18 3.75 -9.07 5.63
C GLY A 18 5.14 -8.51 5.88
N PHE A 19 5.27 -7.59 6.84
CA PHE A 19 6.58 -7.05 7.19
C PHE A 19 7.40 -8.01 8.04
N GLY A 20 8.72 -8.04 7.83
CA GLY A 20 9.66 -8.78 8.66
C GLY A 20 10.41 -7.90 9.66
N VAL A 21 10.77 -8.47 10.81
CA VAL A 21 11.64 -7.80 11.80
C VAL A 21 13.05 -8.36 11.67
N ARG A 22 13.92 -7.72 10.88
CA ARG A 22 15.35 -8.06 10.88
C ARG A 22 16.08 -7.17 11.89
N ILE A 23 16.25 -7.67 13.12
CA ILE A 23 17.20 -7.07 14.06
C ILE A 23 18.58 -7.63 13.72
N PHE A 24 19.39 -6.87 12.98
CA PHE A 24 20.81 -7.20 12.85
C PHE A 24 21.50 -6.96 14.19
N VAL A 25 21.64 -8.02 15.00
CA VAL A 25 22.56 -8.03 16.15
C VAL A 25 23.91 -8.54 15.66
N LEU A 26 24.67 -7.70 14.96
CA LEU A 26 26.08 -7.97 14.70
C LEU A 26 26.88 -7.26 15.79
N GLY A 27 27.68 -8.04 16.52
CA GLY A 27 28.40 -7.63 17.73
C GLY A 27 29.49 -6.57 17.52
N SER A 28 29.11 -5.35 17.15
CA SER A 28 29.98 -4.18 17.11
C SER A 28 29.23 -2.92 17.58
N ILE A 29 30.01 -2.05 18.21
CA ILE A 29 29.64 -0.84 18.95
C ILE A 29 28.62 0.01 18.15
N TYR A 30 27.37 0.07 18.62
CA TYR A 30 26.35 0.96 18.06
C TYR A 30 26.60 2.40 18.53
N THR A 31 26.37 3.37 17.65
CA THR A 31 26.24 4.76 18.09
C THR A 31 24.97 4.91 18.94
N LEU A 32 25.00 5.77 19.96
CA LEU A 32 23.82 6.05 20.81
C LEU A 32 22.59 6.46 19.96
N GLU A 33 22.82 7.11 18.81
CA GLU A 33 21.75 7.50 17.89
C GLU A 33 21.06 6.31 17.21
N LEU A 34 21.81 5.27 16.82
CA LEU A 34 21.23 4.06 16.23
C LEU A 34 20.45 3.27 17.28
N ILE A 35 20.97 3.19 18.52
CA ILE A 35 20.22 2.63 19.65
C ILE A 35 18.93 3.42 19.86
N ASN A 36 18.99 4.73 20.05
CA ASN A 36 17.81 5.57 20.30
C ASN A 36 16.79 5.51 19.16
N THR A 37 17.24 5.44 17.90
CA THR A 37 16.38 5.29 16.73
C THR A 37 15.66 3.95 16.73
N LEU A 38 16.35 2.85 17.04
CA LEU A 38 15.72 1.54 17.23
C LEU A 38 14.79 1.52 18.44
N GLN A 39 15.09 2.32 19.47
CA GLN A 39 14.28 2.41 20.67
C GLN A 39 12.90 3.05 20.46
N SER A 40 12.76 3.94 19.47
CA SER A 40 11.54 4.72 19.20
C SER A 40 10.64 4.17 18.09
N GLN A 41 10.93 2.99 17.52
CA GLN A 41 10.14 2.45 16.41
C GLN A 41 8.86 1.76 16.89
N PRO A 42 7.74 1.87 16.13
CA PRO A 42 6.45 1.29 16.53
C PRO A 42 6.45 -0.25 16.65
N PHE A 43 7.49 -0.91 16.13
CA PHE A 43 7.54 -2.37 15.96
C PHE A 43 8.62 -3.05 16.81
N ARG A 44 9.37 -2.27 17.59
CA ARG A 44 10.50 -2.75 18.41
C ARG A 44 10.12 -3.92 19.32
N ASN A 45 8.88 -3.94 19.81
CA ASN A 45 8.43 -4.92 20.79
C ASN A 45 8.06 -6.28 20.16
N TYR A 46 8.05 -6.39 18.82
CA TYR A 46 7.71 -7.63 18.14
C TYR A 46 8.95 -8.47 17.85
N LYS A 47 9.01 -9.67 18.41
CA LYS A 47 9.99 -10.69 18.01
C LYS A 47 9.76 -11.17 16.58
N VAL A 48 8.49 -11.22 16.18
CA VAL A 48 8.01 -11.49 14.81
C VAL A 48 6.84 -10.56 14.57
N ASN A 49 6.80 -9.91 13.39
CA ASN A 49 5.76 -8.94 13.08
C ASN A 49 4.38 -9.64 12.99
N PRO A 50 3.33 -9.13 13.64
CA PRO A 50 1.98 -9.68 13.55
C PRO A 50 1.44 -9.81 12.12
N SER A 51 1.79 -8.88 11.21
CA SER A 51 1.38 -8.99 9.81
C SER A 51 1.98 -10.23 9.13
N TRP A 52 3.24 -10.56 9.42
CA TRP A 52 3.88 -11.76 8.87
C TRP A 52 3.32 -13.03 9.48
N LEU A 53 3.07 -13.03 10.79
CA LEU A 53 2.42 -14.16 11.48
C LEU A 53 1.04 -14.48 10.88
N ALA A 54 0.27 -13.46 10.49
CA ALA A 54 -1.06 -13.64 9.91
C ALA A 54 -1.03 -14.26 8.50
N VAL A 55 -0.07 -13.88 7.64
CA VAL A 55 -0.03 -14.34 6.24
C VAL A 55 0.80 -15.60 6.01
N LYS A 56 1.86 -15.83 6.80
CA LYS A 56 2.79 -16.94 6.59
C LYS A 56 2.10 -18.32 6.52
N PRO A 57 1.09 -18.64 7.36
CA PRO A 57 0.40 -19.93 7.28
C PRO A 57 -0.36 -20.17 5.97
N LEU A 58 -0.63 -19.12 5.18
CA LEU A 58 -1.34 -19.22 3.90
C LEU A 58 -0.39 -19.39 2.70
N HIS A 59 0.93 -19.33 2.91
CA HIS A 59 1.90 -19.56 1.84
C HIS A 59 1.79 -20.99 1.28
N ASN A 60 1.75 -21.11 -0.04
CA ASN A 60 1.60 -22.37 -0.77
C ASN A 60 0.31 -23.12 -0.45
N THR A 61 -0.74 -22.38 -0.12
CA THR A 61 -2.08 -22.93 0.04
C THR A 61 -2.91 -22.71 -1.22
N ILE A 62 -3.88 -23.60 -1.44
CA ILE A 62 -4.88 -23.49 -2.48
C ILE A 62 -6.23 -23.27 -1.79
N ILE A 63 -6.95 -22.21 -2.18
CA ILE A 63 -8.26 -21.90 -1.63
C ILE A 63 -9.31 -22.08 -2.75
N PRO A 64 -10.31 -22.95 -2.57
CA PRO A 64 -11.39 -23.10 -3.55
C PRO A 64 -12.31 -21.86 -3.53
N LEU A 65 -12.79 -21.47 -4.71
CA LEU A 65 -13.81 -20.42 -4.90
C LEU A 65 -15.21 -20.99 -5.15
N ASP A 66 -15.35 -22.30 -5.36
CA ASP A 66 -16.63 -22.97 -5.58
C ASP A 66 -16.71 -24.29 -4.75
N PRO A 67 -17.82 -24.59 -4.04
CA PRO A 67 -18.91 -23.68 -3.74
C PRO A 67 -18.50 -22.68 -2.66
N TYR A 68 -18.80 -21.40 -2.89
CA TYR A 68 -18.53 -20.34 -1.94
C TYR A 68 -19.84 -19.64 -1.54
N PRO A 69 -20.11 -19.47 -0.23
CA PRO A 69 -21.25 -18.70 0.24
C PRO A 69 -21.05 -17.23 -0.12
N VAL A 70 -21.93 -16.70 -0.97
CA VAL A 70 -22.04 -15.27 -1.28
C VAL A 70 -23.32 -14.77 -0.63
N VAL A 71 -23.28 -13.56 -0.05
CA VAL A 71 -24.50 -12.92 0.44
C VAL A 71 -25.11 -12.07 -0.67
N ILE A 72 -26.31 -12.45 -1.12
CA ILE A 72 -27.10 -11.71 -2.10
C ILE A 72 -28.39 -11.28 -1.40
N ASP A 73 -28.63 -9.98 -1.30
CA ASP A 73 -29.82 -9.39 -0.63
C ASP A 73 -30.05 -9.92 0.81
N GLY A 74 -28.96 -10.13 1.57
CA GLY A 74 -29.01 -10.65 2.94
C GLY A 74 -29.30 -12.15 3.05
N GLN A 75 -29.30 -12.88 1.93
CA GLN A 75 -29.40 -14.34 1.91
C GLN A 75 -28.04 -14.96 1.55
N VAL A 76 -27.62 -15.95 2.34
CA VAL A 76 -26.43 -16.75 2.03
C VAL A 76 -26.78 -17.73 0.91
N VAL A 77 -26.28 -17.45 -0.29
CA VAL A 77 -26.40 -18.32 -1.46
C VAL A 77 -25.07 -19.01 -1.67
N ASN A 78 -25.04 -20.34 -1.62
CA ASN A 78 -23.87 -21.10 -2.03
C ASN A 78 -23.84 -21.10 -3.55
N ARG A 79 -22.84 -20.44 -4.15
CA ARG A 79 -22.60 -20.55 -5.58
C ARG A 79 -22.20 -22.00 -5.86
N ASN A 80 -23.13 -22.81 -6.34
CA ASN A 80 -22.84 -24.22 -6.62
C ASN A 80 -22.04 -24.31 -7.91
N ALA A 81 -21.18 -25.33 -8.03
CA ALA A 81 -20.38 -25.56 -9.23
C ALA A 81 -21.23 -25.61 -10.52
N GLU A 82 -22.50 -26.00 -10.43
CA GLU A 82 -23.46 -26.01 -11.55
C GLU A 82 -23.80 -24.59 -12.07
N GLU A 83 -23.92 -23.60 -11.20
CA GLU A 83 -24.15 -22.19 -11.58
C GLU A 83 -22.89 -21.56 -12.17
N SER A 84 -21.72 -22.03 -11.74
CA SER A 84 -20.41 -21.68 -12.29
C SER A 84 -20.07 -22.43 -13.59
N GLY A 85 -21.05 -23.10 -14.23
CA GLY A 85 -20.84 -23.85 -15.48
C GLY A 85 -19.98 -25.11 -15.34
N GLY A 86 -19.89 -25.67 -14.13
CA GLY A 86 -19.05 -26.83 -13.80
C GLY A 86 -17.58 -26.48 -13.55
N ARG A 87 -17.23 -25.20 -13.43
CA ARG A 87 -15.85 -24.75 -13.17
C ARG A 87 -15.44 -25.04 -11.74
N ASN A 88 -14.17 -25.41 -11.55
CA ASN A 88 -13.55 -25.63 -10.25
C ASN A 88 -12.47 -24.57 -10.03
N ARG A 89 -12.90 -23.34 -9.73
CA ARG A 89 -11.97 -22.21 -9.62
C ARG A 89 -11.23 -22.23 -8.30
N VAL A 90 -9.95 -21.90 -8.37
CA VAL A 90 -9.06 -21.93 -7.20
C VAL A 90 -8.16 -20.71 -7.15
N VAL A 91 -7.82 -20.32 -5.93
CA VAL A 91 -6.79 -19.32 -5.65
C VAL A 91 -5.52 -20.01 -5.18
N LYS A 92 -4.40 -19.78 -5.87
CA LYS A 92 -3.06 -20.15 -5.43
C LYS A 92 -2.47 -18.99 -4.64
N VAL A 93 -2.19 -19.21 -3.36
CA VAL A 93 -1.71 -18.17 -2.45
C VAL A 93 -0.22 -18.34 -2.19
N SER A 94 0.54 -17.28 -2.48
CA SER A 94 1.94 -17.14 -2.10
C SER A 94 2.09 -16.05 -1.04
N ALA A 95 3.06 -16.15 -0.13
CA ALA A 95 3.33 -15.09 0.84
C ALA A 95 4.80 -14.69 0.80
N LEU A 96 5.07 -13.38 0.86
CA LEU A 96 6.41 -12.81 0.82
C LEU A 96 6.62 -11.87 2.02
N GLU A 97 7.71 -12.11 2.77
CA GLU A 97 8.12 -11.23 3.87
C GLU A 97 8.90 -10.02 3.31
N ILE A 98 8.45 -8.81 3.61
CA ILE A 98 9.08 -7.55 3.16
C ILE A 98 9.86 -6.92 4.31
N PRO A 99 11.15 -6.60 4.15
CA PRO A 99 11.90 -5.87 5.18
C PRO A 99 11.26 -4.51 5.46
N MET A 100 11.30 -4.08 6.73
CA MET A 100 10.83 -2.76 7.14
C MET A 100 11.81 -1.64 6.76
N GLU A 101 12.08 -1.48 5.47
CA GLU A 101 13.02 -0.53 4.91
C GLU A 101 12.45 0.13 3.65
N TYR A 102 12.59 1.45 3.53
CA TYR A 102 12.06 2.17 2.35
C TYR A 102 12.72 1.67 1.05
N GLU A 103 14.03 1.42 1.10
CA GLU A 103 14.78 0.90 -0.05
C GLU A 103 14.35 -0.53 -0.42
N ALA A 104 14.06 -1.39 0.56
CA ALA A 104 13.61 -2.75 0.29
C ALA A 104 12.25 -2.76 -0.42
N VAL A 105 11.33 -1.88 0.00
CA VAL A 105 10.05 -1.66 -0.67
C VAL A 105 10.28 -1.22 -2.12
N MET A 106 11.07 -0.16 -2.35
CA MET A 106 11.35 0.37 -3.69
C MET A 106 12.02 -0.64 -4.62
N ARG A 107 12.87 -1.52 -4.08
CA ARG A 107 13.57 -2.55 -4.85
C ARG A 107 12.67 -3.74 -5.20
N THR A 108 11.67 -4.03 -4.36
CA THR A 108 10.91 -5.28 -4.43
C THR A 108 9.54 -5.07 -5.07
N VAL A 109 8.75 -4.12 -4.58
CA VAL A 109 7.32 -3.98 -4.93
C VAL A 109 7.09 -3.73 -6.42
N PRO A 110 7.85 -2.87 -7.11
CA PRO A 110 7.67 -2.71 -8.56
C PRO A 110 7.81 -4.01 -9.35
N GLY A 111 8.77 -4.86 -8.96
CA GLY A 111 8.97 -6.18 -9.59
C GLY A 111 7.78 -7.11 -9.43
N LEU A 112 7.06 -7.04 -8.31
CA LEU A 112 5.89 -7.88 -8.03
C LEU A 112 4.72 -7.60 -8.99
N HIS A 113 4.65 -6.39 -9.55
CA HIS A 113 3.59 -5.96 -10.48
C HIS A 113 3.90 -6.20 -11.96
N LEU A 114 5.11 -6.68 -12.26
CA LEU A 114 5.50 -7.03 -13.63
C LEU A 114 4.72 -8.26 -14.14
N ARG A 115 4.75 -8.45 -15.46
CA ARG A 115 4.10 -9.56 -16.16
C ARG A 115 5.12 -10.24 -17.08
N PRO A 116 5.79 -11.32 -16.65
CA PRO A 116 5.58 -12.04 -15.39
C PRO A 116 6.13 -11.31 -14.16
N PRO A 117 5.63 -11.61 -12.94
CA PRO A 117 6.16 -11.03 -11.70
C PRO A 117 7.64 -11.38 -11.48
N GLN A 118 8.37 -10.49 -10.82
CA GLN A 118 9.74 -10.69 -10.40
C GLN A 118 9.84 -10.71 -8.88
N LEU A 119 10.17 -11.88 -8.32
CA LEU A 119 10.47 -12.04 -6.91
C LEU A 119 11.91 -11.56 -6.60
N PRO A 120 12.20 -11.08 -5.38
CA PRO A 120 13.55 -10.70 -4.97
C PRO A 120 14.55 -11.86 -5.11
N ASP A 121 15.79 -11.57 -5.50
CA ASP A 121 16.85 -12.59 -5.59
C ASP A 121 17.19 -13.27 -4.25
N THR A 122 16.76 -12.67 -3.14
CA THR A 122 16.95 -13.20 -1.78
C THR A 122 16.00 -14.35 -1.44
N VAL A 123 14.99 -14.62 -2.25
CA VAL A 123 14.07 -15.75 -2.03
C VAL A 123 14.34 -16.88 -3.01
N ASN A 124 14.15 -18.12 -2.56
CA ASN A 124 14.18 -19.27 -3.45
C ASN A 124 12.86 -19.35 -4.22
N LYS A 125 12.92 -19.29 -5.55
CA LYS A 125 11.72 -19.31 -6.40
C LYS A 125 10.99 -20.65 -6.35
N ASP A 126 11.70 -21.74 -6.04
CA ASP A 126 11.11 -23.07 -5.91
C ASP A 126 10.23 -23.20 -4.66
N ASP A 127 10.34 -22.26 -3.72
CA ASP A 127 9.45 -22.18 -2.56
C ASP A 127 8.08 -21.57 -2.92
N PHE A 128 7.86 -21.13 -4.16
CA PHE A 128 6.61 -20.51 -4.59
C PHE A 128 5.90 -21.38 -5.62
N PHE A 129 4.58 -21.22 -5.73
CA PHE A 129 3.89 -21.67 -6.95
C PHE A 129 4.52 -21.04 -8.19
N SER A 130 4.49 -21.78 -9.31
CA SER A 130 4.90 -21.28 -10.62
C SER A 130 4.30 -19.89 -10.85
N LEU A 131 5.18 -18.92 -11.08
CA LEU A 131 4.77 -17.55 -11.33
C LEU A 131 3.90 -17.51 -12.57
N PRO A 132 2.82 -16.73 -12.58
CA PRO A 132 1.87 -16.75 -13.68
C PRO A 132 2.56 -16.22 -14.95
N GLU A 133 2.88 -17.11 -15.89
CA GLU A 133 3.58 -16.76 -17.11
C GLU A 133 2.68 -15.93 -18.05
N GLY A 134 3.19 -14.82 -18.57
CA GLY A 134 2.42 -13.96 -19.48
C GLY A 134 1.28 -13.14 -18.83
N LYS A 135 1.00 -13.33 -17.54
CA LYS A 135 0.10 -12.47 -16.73
C LYS A 135 0.80 -12.02 -15.44
N GLY A 136 0.15 -11.17 -14.65
CA GLY A 136 0.62 -10.76 -13.33
C GLY A 136 -0.07 -11.56 -12.22
N TYR A 137 0.14 -11.17 -10.96
CA TYR A 137 -0.80 -11.55 -9.90
C TYR A 137 -2.18 -10.94 -10.17
N ASP A 138 -3.23 -11.67 -9.83
CA ASP A 138 -4.60 -11.19 -9.96
C ASP A 138 -4.93 -10.25 -8.78
N PHE A 139 -4.37 -10.54 -7.59
CA PHE A 139 -4.51 -9.72 -6.40
C PHE A 139 -3.23 -9.74 -5.56
N ILE A 140 -2.74 -8.56 -5.18
CA ILE A 140 -1.66 -8.39 -4.21
C ILE A 140 -2.25 -7.78 -2.94
N PHE A 141 -2.11 -8.51 -1.84
CA PHE A 141 -2.72 -8.18 -0.57
C PHE A 141 -1.65 -7.95 0.50
N HIS A 142 -1.49 -6.68 0.87
CA HIS A 142 -0.50 -6.24 1.84
C HIS A 142 -1.07 -6.22 3.26
N LEU A 143 -0.27 -6.70 4.22
CA LEU A 143 -0.60 -6.59 5.63
C LEU A 143 0.49 -5.81 6.38
N GLY A 144 0.04 -4.91 7.26
CA GLY A 144 0.86 -4.22 8.24
C GLY A 144 0.29 -4.42 9.63
N VAL A 145 1.10 -4.17 10.67
CA VAL A 145 0.56 -4.10 12.04
C VAL A 145 0.30 -2.64 12.42
N ALA A 146 -0.84 -2.37 13.04
CA ALA A 146 -1.17 -1.07 13.63
C ALA A 146 -1.27 -1.18 15.16
N GLY A 147 -1.57 -0.05 15.82
CA GLY A 147 -1.94 -0.05 17.23
C GLY A 147 -3.16 -0.94 17.52
N GLN A 148 -3.45 -1.16 18.80
CA GLN A 148 -4.61 -1.95 19.23
C GLN A 148 -5.90 -1.51 18.53
N GLY A 149 -6.73 -2.49 18.19
CA GLY A 149 -8.06 -2.27 17.61
C GLY A 149 -8.48 -3.37 16.64
N ALA A 150 -9.59 -3.14 15.96
CA ALA A 150 -10.08 -3.98 14.88
C ALA A 150 -9.12 -4.00 13.68
N LEU A 151 -9.35 -4.93 12.74
CA LEU A 151 -8.75 -4.91 11.41
C LEU A 151 -9.12 -3.60 10.70
N ARG A 152 -8.13 -2.95 10.07
CA ARG A 152 -8.33 -1.68 9.35
C ARG A 152 -8.11 -1.91 7.87
N MET A 153 -9.14 -1.71 7.05
CA MET A 153 -9.06 -1.83 5.61
C MET A 153 -8.76 -0.47 5.01
N GLU A 154 -7.55 -0.30 4.48
CA GLU A 154 -7.12 0.98 3.92
C GLU A 154 -7.74 1.18 2.53
N GLN A 155 -8.40 2.31 2.34
CA GLN A 155 -8.98 2.71 1.05
C GLN A 155 -8.04 3.58 0.23
N VAL A 156 -7.12 4.29 0.90
CA VAL A 156 -6.27 5.33 0.31
C VAL A 156 -4.83 5.14 0.75
N ALA A 157 -3.91 5.42 -0.17
CA ALA A 157 -2.49 5.57 0.11
C ALA A 157 -1.99 6.94 -0.34
N HIS A 158 -0.97 7.47 0.34
CA HIS A 158 -0.47 8.82 0.09
C HIS A 158 0.93 8.84 -0.55
N LYS A 159 1.19 9.78 -1.44
CA LYS A 159 2.47 9.91 -2.16
C LYS A 159 3.58 10.45 -1.27
N LEU A 160 3.23 11.23 -0.25
CA LEU A 160 4.12 12.12 0.50
C LEU A 160 3.81 12.05 2.01
N GLY A 161 4.69 12.64 2.84
CA GLY A 161 4.49 12.75 4.29
C GLY A 161 5.33 11.80 5.15
N TYR A 162 6.24 11.04 4.55
CA TYR A 162 7.00 9.98 5.22
C TYR A 162 8.18 10.50 6.05
N GLN A 163 7.91 10.93 7.28
CA GLN A 163 8.90 11.59 8.16
C GLN A 163 9.53 10.68 9.22
N MET A 164 9.14 9.40 9.27
CA MET A 164 9.65 8.44 10.23
C MET A 164 10.85 7.66 9.67
N LYS A 165 11.82 7.35 10.54
CA LYS A 165 12.97 6.49 10.18
C LYS A 165 12.53 5.03 10.12
N ASP A 166 13.03 4.29 9.13
CA ASP A 166 12.81 2.86 8.95
C ASP A 166 13.65 1.99 9.90
N ALA A 167 13.56 0.66 9.80
CA ALA A 167 14.30 -0.28 10.68
C ALA A 167 15.83 -0.13 10.62
N THR A 168 16.37 0.49 9.57
CA THR A 168 17.80 0.80 9.42
C THR A 168 18.16 2.22 9.84
N GLY A 169 17.18 2.99 10.34
CA GLY A 169 17.35 4.37 10.75
C GLY A 169 17.32 5.36 9.58
N ARG A 170 16.89 4.95 8.39
CA ARG A 170 16.87 5.78 7.18
C ARG A 170 15.49 6.41 6.97
N LEU A 171 15.47 7.64 6.48
CA LEU A 171 14.23 8.33 6.10
C LEU A 171 13.86 8.01 4.65
N ALA A 172 12.58 8.15 4.31
CA ALA A 172 12.13 8.09 2.92
C ALA A 172 12.85 9.15 2.04
N PRO A 173 12.95 8.90 0.72
CA PRO A 173 13.58 9.82 -0.22
C PRO A 173 12.97 11.23 -0.15
N ILE A 174 13.80 12.25 -0.30
CA ILE A 174 13.33 13.63 -0.40
C ILE A 174 12.71 13.83 -1.78
N VAL A 175 11.53 14.45 -1.81
CA VAL A 175 10.87 14.83 -3.05
C VAL A 175 11.09 16.31 -3.30
N THR A 176 11.94 16.60 -4.27
CA THR A 176 12.13 17.96 -4.77
C THR A 176 11.00 18.25 -5.75
N ARG A 177 9.98 18.99 -5.32
CA ARG A 177 8.98 19.51 -6.25
C ARG A 177 9.66 20.56 -7.13
N HIS A 178 9.53 20.43 -8.45
CA HIS A 178 10.02 21.47 -9.34
C HIS A 178 9.22 22.76 -9.07
N PRO A 179 9.88 23.94 -8.96
CA PRO A 179 9.16 25.21 -8.84
C PRO A 179 8.30 25.42 -10.10
N GLY A 180 6.98 25.17 -9.98
CA GLY A 180 6.05 25.23 -11.11
C GLY A 180 4.80 24.35 -10.96
N GLU A 181 4.82 23.33 -10.10
CA GLU A 181 3.72 22.35 -9.95
C GLU A 181 2.55 22.82 -9.04
N PHE A 182 2.45 24.10 -8.66
CA PHE A 182 1.26 24.62 -7.97
C PHE A 182 0.70 25.88 -8.62
N ALA A 183 -0.32 25.67 -9.46
CA ALA A 183 -1.65 26.30 -9.33
C ALA A 183 -2.63 25.58 -10.27
N GLY A 184 -3.17 24.45 -9.83
CA GLY A 184 -4.47 24.02 -10.33
C GLY A 184 -5.51 25.03 -9.86
N ALA A 185 -5.75 26.08 -10.66
CA ALA A 185 -6.92 26.92 -10.49
C ALA A 185 -8.17 26.04 -10.63
N PRO A 186 -9.23 26.25 -9.82
CA PRO A 186 -10.44 25.47 -9.96
C PRO A 186 -11.10 25.83 -11.29
N GLY A 187 -11.19 24.83 -12.18
CA GLY A 187 -11.94 24.93 -13.43
C GLY A 187 -11.06 25.11 -14.66
N ARG A 188 -10.63 23.99 -15.23
CA ARG A 188 -10.51 23.81 -16.68
C ARG A 188 -10.61 22.32 -16.98
N ASN A 189 -11.74 21.94 -17.56
CA ASN A 189 -11.81 20.78 -18.43
C ASN A 189 -10.87 21.05 -19.60
N ASP A 190 -10.11 20.06 -20.02
CA ASP A 190 -10.18 19.51 -21.38
C ASP A 190 -9.04 18.50 -21.59
N ASP A 191 -9.42 17.43 -22.26
CA ASP A 191 -8.58 16.37 -22.79
C ASP A 191 -7.48 16.95 -23.68
N GLU A 192 -6.20 16.65 -23.41
CA GLU A 192 -5.18 16.63 -24.46
C GLU A 192 -3.96 15.78 -24.06
N GLU A 193 -3.62 14.82 -24.93
CA GLU A 193 -2.43 14.00 -24.89
C GLU A 193 -1.16 14.86 -24.88
N VAL A 194 -0.27 14.64 -23.92
CA VAL A 194 1.09 15.21 -23.98
C VAL A 194 2.08 14.12 -24.37
N VAL A 195 2.51 14.23 -25.62
CA VAL A 195 3.62 13.50 -26.26
C VAL A 195 4.98 13.91 -25.70
N ASP A 196 5.85 12.91 -25.61
CA ASP A 196 7.25 12.92 -25.16
C ASP A 196 8.17 13.85 -25.95
N VAL A 197 9.00 14.67 -25.26
CA VAL A 197 10.31 15.12 -25.76
C VAL A 197 11.32 15.30 -24.62
N SER A 198 12.48 14.69 -24.82
CA SER A 198 13.70 14.73 -24.01
C SER A 198 14.56 16.00 -24.16
N VAL A 199 15.19 16.39 -23.05
CA VAL A 199 16.53 17.02 -22.86
C VAL A 199 16.84 18.41 -23.48
N GLY A 200 17.04 19.39 -22.58
CA GLY A 200 18.22 20.28 -22.58
C GLY A 200 18.03 21.75 -23.00
N ALA A 201 18.07 22.70 -22.05
CA ALA A 201 18.81 23.97 -22.13
C ALA A 201 18.55 24.90 -20.91
N VAL A 202 19.63 25.50 -20.43
CA VAL A 202 19.78 26.60 -19.43
C VAL A 202 19.44 27.94 -20.15
N VAL A 203 18.82 29.01 -19.64
CA VAL A 203 19.12 30.09 -18.65
C VAL A 203 18.00 31.18 -18.87
N PRO A 204 17.95 32.40 -18.26
CA PRO A 204 18.19 32.90 -16.90
C PRO A 204 16.97 33.69 -16.32
N SER A 205 17.13 34.11 -15.07
CA SER A 205 16.25 34.89 -14.19
C SER A 205 16.15 36.39 -14.50
N GLY A 206 15.02 37.00 -14.08
CA GLY A 206 14.80 38.45 -13.98
C GLY A 206 13.62 38.78 -13.05
N PRO A 207 13.59 39.96 -12.38
CA PRO A 207 13.15 40.04 -10.98
C PRO A 207 11.85 40.82 -10.73
N SER A 208 11.48 40.87 -9.44
CA SER A 208 10.69 41.94 -8.76
C SER A 208 9.15 41.81 -8.87
N VAL A 209 8.28 42.19 -7.92
CA VAL A 209 8.28 43.11 -6.77
C VAL A 209 7.22 42.62 -5.75
N SER A 210 7.45 42.97 -4.48
CA SER A 210 6.56 42.94 -3.31
C SER A 210 5.05 43.20 -3.55
N ASN A 211 4.15 42.67 -2.70
CA ASN A 211 3.73 43.36 -1.46
C ASN A 211 2.70 42.54 -0.64
N ALA A 212 2.64 42.94 0.62
CA ALA A 212 1.94 42.42 1.78
C ALA A 212 0.41 42.18 1.66
N GLY A 213 -0.06 41.30 2.55
CA GLY A 213 -1.07 41.74 3.51
C GLY A 213 -2.19 40.76 3.79
N PHE A 214 -2.11 40.01 4.89
CA PHE A 214 -3.29 39.75 5.72
C PHE A 214 -2.90 39.90 7.18
N GLY A 215 -3.32 41.03 7.75
CA GLY A 215 -3.35 41.21 9.19
C GLY A 215 -4.46 40.36 9.80
N ASN A 216 -4.24 39.93 11.04
CA ASN A 216 -5.36 39.76 11.94
C ASN A 216 -5.05 40.30 13.34
N VAL A 217 -5.94 41.19 13.74
CA VAL A 217 -6.20 41.75 15.07
C VAL A 217 -6.84 40.62 15.91
N GLY A 218 -6.70 40.45 17.22
CA GLY A 218 -6.06 41.17 18.31
C GLY A 218 -6.56 40.56 19.64
N GLY A 219 -5.80 40.79 20.72
CA GLY A 219 -6.18 40.60 22.14
C GLY A 219 -5.70 39.28 22.76
N SER A 220 -5.09 39.19 23.94
CA SER A 220 -4.76 40.13 25.04
C SER A 220 -3.70 39.36 25.87
N GLY A 221 -2.52 39.88 26.22
CA GLY A 221 -2.29 40.94 27.20
C GLY A 221 -1.89 40.35 28.56
N LEU A 222 -0.59 40.09 28.81
CA LEU A 222 0.04 40.12 30.14
C LEU A 222 1.52 40.55 30.03
N ASN A 223 1.88 41.54 30.86
CA ASN A 223 3.17 42.22 30.96
C ASN A 223 4.25 41.35 31.63
N GLY A 224 5.50 41.50 31.15
CA GLY A 224 6.71 41.06 31.86
C GLY A 224 7.94 41.37 31.01
N GLY A 225 8.67 42.43 31.35
CA GLY A 225 9.77 42.98 30.55
C GLY A 225 11.12 42.29 30.73
N ALA A 226 12.01 42.66 29.80
CA ALA A 226 13.45 42.40 29.77
C ALA A 226 13.88 40.94 29.52
N ASP A 227 13.86 40.50 28.25
CA ASP A 227 14.80 39.51 27.68
C ASP A 227 14.57 39.29 26.16
N ARG A 228 14.43 40.37 25.37
CA ARG A 228 14.05 40.26 23.94
C ARG A 228 15.19 40.25 22.91
N ASP A 229 16.44 40.46 23.32
CA ASP A 229 17.58 40.55 22.39
C ASP A 229 18.48 39.30 22.35
N ARG A 230 18.13 38.21 23.06
CA ARG A 230 18.87 36.94 23.01
C ARG A 230 18.09 35.75 22.46
N LEU A 231 16.78 35.88 22.25
CA LEU A 231 15.95 34.82 21.64
C LEU A 231 15.84 34.92 20.10
N SER A 232 16.15 36.07 19.50
CA SER A 232 16.11 36.24 18.03
C SER A 232 17.22 35.46 17.30
N GLY A 233 18.28 35.05 18.00
CA GLY A 233 19.37 34.23 17.44
C GLY A 233 19.08 32.72 17.42
N LEU A 234 18.08 32.25 18.17
CA LEU A 234 17.67 30.84 18.18
C LEU A 234 16.42 30.58 17.31
N GLU A 235 15.54 31.57 17.17
CA GLU A 235 14.36 31.46 16.28
C GLU A 235 14.69 31.52 14.78
N MET A 236 15.88 32.00 14.40
CA MET A 236 16.31 32.05 12.99
C MET A 236 16.90 30.74 12.44
N ILE A 237 16.95 29.66 13.23
CA ILE A 237 17.41 28.32 12.77
C ILE A 237 16.23 27.35 12.55
N GLU A 238 14.99 27.72 12.89
CA GLU A 238 13.81 26.84 12.76
C GLU A 238 13.06 26.92 11.41
N SER A 239 13.54 27.71 10.44
CA SER A 239 12.87 27.87 9.14
C SER A 239 13.52 27.11 7.97
N ALA A 240 14.27 26.04 8.22
CA ALA A 240 14.42 25.01 7.20
C ALA A 240 13.20 24.10 7.29
N ALA A 241 12.12 24.44 6.58
CA ALA A 241 10.92 23.60 6.51
C ALA A 241 11.34 22.14 6.27
N ARG A 242 10.85 21.22 7.11
CA ARG A 242 11.21 19.79 7.01
C ARG A 242 10.98 19.36 5.55
N PRO A 243 11.99 18.76 4.89
CA PRO A 243 11.86 18.39 3.49
C PRO A 243 10.70 17.43 3.32
N ASN A 244 9.94 17.59 2.24
CA ASN A 244 8.89 16.63 1.91
C ASN A 244 9.52 15.32 1.45
N ARG A 245 8.93 14.20 1.86
CA ARG A 245 9.50 12.86 1.65
C ARG A 245 8.45 11.91 1.11
N GLY A 246 8.86 11.01 0.23
CA GLY A 246 7.98 10.05 -0.44
C GLY A 246 8.41 9.73 -1.85
N PHE A 247 7.44 9.66 -2.76
CA PHE A 247 7.65 9.28 -4.15
C PHE A 247 7.87 10.51 -5.05
N GLY A 248 9.10 10.66 -5.55
CA GLY A 248 9.51 11.71 -6.47
C GLY A 248 9.71 11.17 -7.88
N VAL A 249 10.98 11.12 -8.32
CA VAL A 249 11.34 10.73 -9.69
C VAL A 249 10.78 9.36 -10.08
N GLY A 250 10.12 9.30 -11.24
CA GLY A 250 9.45 8.11 -11.77
C GLY A 250 7.99 7.92 -11.32
N TYR A 251 7.50 8.76 -10.42
CA TYR A 251 6.12 8.74 -9.89
C TYR A 251 5.38 10.07 -10.10
N GLU A 252 5.93 11.00 -10.89
CA GLU A 252 5.41 12.34 -11.14
C GLU A 252 3.98 12.30 -11.66
N LYS A 253 3.68 11.37 -12.58
CA LYS A 253 2.36 11.22 -13.23
C LYS A 253 1.22 10.75 -12.31
N PHE A 254 1.54 10.24 -11.11
CA PHE A 254 0.53 9.77 -10.17
C PHE A 254 0.09 10.90 -9.24
N THR A 255 -1.20 10.93 -8.95
CA THR A 255 -1.81 11.85 -7.98
C THR A 255 -1.26 11.65 -6.58
N ASP A 256 -1.34 12.68 -5.73
CA ASP A 256 -0.86 12.61 -4.35
C ASP A 256 -1.59 11.52 -3.54
N ASP A 257 -2.84 11.21 -3.89
CA ASP A 257 -3.63 10.12 -3.28
C ASP A 257 -3.99 9.06 -4.31
N LEU A 258 -3.88 7.79 -3.93
CA LEU A 258 -4.31 6.66 -4.74
C LEU A 258 -5.29 5.79 -3.96
N TYR A 259 -6.35 5.35 -4.63
CA TYR A 259 -7.43 4.56 -4.06
C TYR A 259 -7.38 3.12 -4.58
N THR A 260 -7.78 2.15 -3.76
CA THR A 260 -8.05 0.79 -4.24
C THR A 260 -9.31 0.76 -5.11
N ASP A 261 -9.31 -0.13 -6.10
CA ASP A 261 -10.48 -0.43 -6.93
C ASP A 261 -11.42 -1.47 -6.25
N ILE A 262 -11.01 -2.04 -5.10
CA ILE A 262 -11.82 -2.97 -4.31
C ILE A 262 -12.91 -2.21 -3.57
N ASP A 263 -14.17 -2.67 -3.68
CA ASP A 263 -15.27 -2.17 -2.87
C ASP A 263 -15.14 -2.62 -1.40
N VAL A 264 -14.38 -1.82 -0.64
CA VAL A 264 -14.13 -2.04 0.79
C VAL A 264 -15.42 -2.02 1.60
N SER A 265 -16.43 -1.26 1.19
CA SER A 265 -17.70 -1.16 1.92
C SER A 265 -18.47 -2.48 1.86
N ARG A 266 -18.62 -3.05 0.65
CA ARG A 266 -19.27 -4.35 0.48
C ARG A 266 -18.46 -5.50 1.08
N LEU A 267 -17.13 -5.44 0.98
CA LEU A 267 -16.25 -6.42 1.63
C LEU A 267 -16.43 -6.41 3.16
N ILE A 268 -16.47 -5.24 3.79
CA ILE A 268 -16.70 -5.13 5.25
C ILE A 268 -18.07 -5.69 5.63
N HIS A 269 -19.10 -5.40 4.84
CA HIS A 269 -20.45 -5.92 5.09
C HIS A 269 -20.44 -7.44 5.10
N ASP A 270 -19.94 -8.06 4.04
CA ASP A 270 -19.87 -9.51 3.90
C ASP A 270 -18.98 -10.17 4.98
N LEU A 271 -17.87 -9.52 5.36
CA LEU A 271 -17.03 -10.02 6.46
C LEU A 271 -17.78 -10.05 7.79
N ARG A 272 -18.54 -9.00 8.11
CA ARG A 272 -19.37 -8.96 9.33
C ARG A 272 -20.45 -10.04 9.31
N GLU A 273 -21.13 -10.22 8.18
CA GLU A 273 -22.12 -11.29 8.02
C GLU A 273 -21.51 -12.68 8.16
N SER A 274 -20.22 -12.84 7.80
CA SER A 274 -19.47 -14.08 7.99
C SER A 274 -18.89 -14.28 9.41
N GLY A 275 -19.17 -13.36 10.35
CA GLY A 275 -18.73 -13.43 11.75
C GLY A 275 -17.38 -12.76 12.04
N ILE A 276 -16.84 -11.97 11.11
CA ILE A 276 -15.63 -11.16 11.31
C ILE A 276 -16.07 -9.72 11.61
N ASP A 277 -16.50 -9.48 12.85
CA ASP A 277 -17.11 -8.20 13.26
C ASP A 277 -16.08 -7.09 13.52
N GLN A 278 -14.87 -7.48 13.92
CA GLN A 278 -13.79 -6.55 14.28
C GLN A 278 -13.04 -6.06 13.05
N VAL A 279 -13.76 -5.36 12.17
CA VAL A 279 -13.25 -4.79 10.91
C VAL A 279 -13.91 -3.46 10.58
N TYR A 280 -13.13 -2.50 10.08
CA TYR A 280 -13.63 -1.22 9.59
C TYR A 280 -12.73 -0.63 8.49
N SER A 281 -13.25 0.36 7.76
CA SER A 281 -12.53 1.06 6.69
C SER A 281 -11.71 2.23 7.23
N SER A 282 -10.54 2.45 6.67
CA SER A 282 -9.63 3.53 7.01
C SER A 282 -9.24 4.33 5.75
N MET A 283 -9.01 5.63 5.92
CA MET A 283 -8.60 6.56 4.85
C MET A 283 -7.14 6.98 4.98
N ASP A 284 -6.42 6.45 5.98
CA ASP A 284 -5.03 6.80 6.24
C ASP A 284 -4.27 5.63 6.86
N ALA A 285 -3.31 5.11 6.09
CA ALA A 285 -2.43 4.01 6.48
C ALA A 285 -1.24 4.45 7.36
N GLY A 286 -1.20 5.72 7.79
CA GLY A 286 -0.33 6.24 8.86
C GLY A 286 1.00 6.85 8.40
N HIS A 287 1.15 7.20 7.11
CA HIS A 287 2.34 7.87 6.53
C HIS A 287 3.70 7.26 6.96
N TYR A 288 3.77 5.94 7.10
CA TYR A 288 5.00 5.17 7.36
C TYR A 288 5.23 4.12 6.26
N LEU A 289 5.97 3.04 6.54
CA LEU A 289 6.23 1.97 5.58
C LEU A 289 4.98 1.24 5.09
N CYS A 290 3.93 1.13 5.92
CA CYS A 290 2.66 0.54 5.51
C CYS A 290 2.05 1.32 4.35
N ASP A 291 1.81 2.62 4.57
CA ASP A 291 1.32 3.56 3.56
C ASP A 291 2.27 3.67 2.35
N PHE A 292 3.59 3.70 2.59
CA PHE A 292 4.59 3.76 1.53
C PHE A 292 4.54 2.53 0.61
N MET A 293 4.47 1.34 1.19
CA MET A 293 4.32 0.10 0.43
C MET A 293 2.98 0.07 -0.32
N TYR A 294 1.91 0.55 0.33
CA TYR A 294 0.59 0.58 -0.28
C TYR A 294 0.53 1.52 -1.49
N TYR A 295 1.05 2.75 -1.35
CA TYR A 295 1.12 3.72 -2.44
C TYR A 295 1.97 3.21 -3.59
N CYS A 296 3.16 2.65 -3.29
CA CYS A 296 4.01 2.02 -4.30
C CYS A 296 3.23 0.95 -5.07
N SER A 297 2.56 0.05 -4.37
CA SER A 297 1.81 -1.05 -4.98
C SER A 297 0.62 -0.57 -5.83
N LEU A 298 -0.15 0.41 -5.37
CA LEU A 298 -1.25 1.00 -6.15
C LEU A 298 -0.73 1.72 -7.41
N ALA A 299 0.34 2.49 -7.28
CA ALA A 299 0.96 3.18 -8.41
C ALA A 299 1.50 2.19 -9.45
N GLU A 300 2.15 1.11 -9.00
CA GLU A 300 2.70 0.09 -9.88
C GLU A 300 1.62 -0.79 -10.53
N SER A 301 0.52 -1.07 -9.84
CA SER A 301 -0.66 -1.70 -10.47
C SER A 301 -1.20 -0.82 -11.60
N LYS A 302 -1.38 0.48 -11.37
CA LYS A 302 -1.80 1.44 -12.40
C LYS A 302 -0.78 1.57 -13.54
N ARG A 303 0.53 1.52 -13.23
CA ARG A 303 1.61 1.60 -14.24
C ARG A 303 1.60 0.41 -15.19
N ASN A 304 1.43 -0.79 -14.64
CA ASN A 304 1.52 -2.05 -15.37
C ASN A 304 0.16 -2.49 -15.94
N GLY A 305 -0.90 -1.74 -15.65
CA GLY A 305 -2.21 -1.91 -16.25
C GLY A 305 -2.21 -1.56 -17.74
N LYS A 306 -2.90 -2.36 -18.55
CA LYS A 306 -3.05 -2.09 -19.98
C LYS A 306 -4.32 -1.27 -20.22
N PRO A 307 -4.28 -0.17 -20.99
CA PRO A 307 -5.44 0.69 -21.22
C PRO A 307 -6.67 -0.03 -21.80
N TYR A 308 -6.44 -1.08 -22.59
CA TYR A 308 -7.45 -1.90 -23.26
C TYR A 308 -7.84 -3.17 -22.47
N GLU A 309 -7.20 -3.45 -21.34
CA GLU A 309 -7.53 -4.54 -20.43
C GLU A 309 -7.82 -3.95 -19.02
N LYS A 310 -8.66 -2.90 -18.94
CA LYS A 310 -8.97 -2.17 -17.70
C LYS A 310 -9.30 -3.09 -16.52
N ASP A 311 -9.94 -4.21 -16.81
CA ASP A 311 -10.43 -5.18 -15.84
C ASP A 311 -9.40 -6.28 -15.49
N ARG A 312 -8.17 -6.19 -16.01
CA ARG A 312 -7.08 -7.15 -15.74
C ARG A 312 -5.92 -6.50 -15.00
N ASN A 313 -6.14 -5.34 -14.39
CA ASN A 313 -5.16 -4.75 -13.48
C ASN A 313 -5.09 -5.58 -12.20
N THR A 314 -3.89 -5.67 -11.65
CA THR A 314 -3.64 -6.35 -10.38
C THR A 314 -4.44 -5.62 -9.29
N GLN A 315 -5.38 -6.29 -8.64
CA GLN A 315 -6.08 -5.69 -7.50
C GLN A 315 -5.08 -5.50 -6.36
N VAL A 316 -5.24 -4.42 -5.58
CA VAL A 316 -4.36 -4.11 -4.46
C VAL A 316 -5.17 -3.69 -3.25
N LEU A 317 -4.94 -4.34 -2.12
CA LEU A 317 -5.50 -3.98 -0.83
C LEU A 317 -4.40 -3.92 0.22
N PHE A 318 -4.57 -3.04 1.20
CA PHE A 318 -3.78 -3.05 2.41
C PHE A 318 -4.70 -3.20 3.62
N VAL A 319 -4.35 -4.10 4.54
CA VAL A 319 -5.04 -4.27 5.81
C VAL A 319 -4.06 -4.16 6.98
N HIS A 320 -4.39 -3.32 7.94
CA HIS A 320 -3.73 -3.34 9.23
C HIS A 320 -4.34 -4.39 10.15
N VAL A 321 -3.48 -5.27 10.68
CA VAL A 321 -3.82 -6.19 11.76
C VAL A 321 -3.43 -5.61 13.13
N PRO A 322 -4.12 -5.96 14.22
CA PRO A 322 -3.71 -5.58 15.56
C PRO A 322 -2.45 -6.31 16.03
N PRO A 323 -1.88 -5.88 17.17
CA PRO A 323 -0.92 -6.69 17.92
C PRO A 323 -1.51 -8.08 18.27
N VAL A 324 -0.63 -9.10 18.33
CA VAL A 324 -1.03 -10.48 18.64
C VAL A 324 -1.81 -10.55 19.96
N GLY A 325 -3.01 -11.13 19.89
CA GLY A 325 -3.88 -11.38 21.03
C GLY A 325 -4.66 -10.14 21.51
N LEU A 326 -4.59 -9.00 20.81
CA LEU A 326 -5.10 -7.72 21.32
C LEU A 326 -5.75 -6.86 20.21
N PRO A 327 -7.04 -7.01 19.87
CA PRO A 327 -8.06 -7.89 20.45
C PRO A 327 -8.24 -9.23 19.72
N LEU A 328 -7.50 -9.45 18.63
CA LEU A 328 -7.61 -10.63 17.79
C LEU A 328 -6.40 -11.54 17.98
N THR A 329 -6.63 -12.85 17.95
CA THR A 329 -5.53 -13.82 17.83
C THR A 329 -4.96 -13.82 16.42
N THR A 330 -3.75 -14.38 16.27
CA THR A 330 -3.15 -14.56 14.94
C THR A 330 -4.05 -15.39 14.03
N GLU A 331 -4.68 -16.44 14.56
CA GLU A 331 -5.56 -17.35 13.82
C GLU A 331 -6.80 -16.61 13.31
N GLN A 332 -7.38 -15.73 14.13
CA GLN A 332 -8.51 -14.88 13.70
C GLN A 332 -8.10 -13.91 12.60
N CYS A 333 -6.91 -13.31 12.69
CA CYS A 333 -6.35 -12.48 11.61
C CYS A 333 -6.11 -13.30 10.33
N THR A 334 -5.52 -14.49 10.43
CA THR A 334 -5.31 -15.40 9.30
C THR A 334 -6.63 -15.82 8.66
N GLU A 335 -7.66 -16.08 9.45
CA GLU A 335 -9.01 -16.39 8.95
C GLU A 335 -9.60 -15.22 8.17
N ALA A 336 -9.52 -14.02 8.72
CA ALA A 336 -9.99 -12.83 8.02
C ALA A 336 -9.26 -12.60 6.70
N VAL A 337 -7.94 -12.81 6.67
CA VAL A 337 -7.14 -12.72 5.43
C VAL A 337 -7.64 -13.74 4.41
N ARG A 338 -7.89 -14.99 4.81
CA ARG A 338 -8.42 -16.02 3.92
C ARG A 338 -9.79 -15.63 3.36
N ARG A 339 -10.69 -15.14 4.21
CA ARG A 339 -12.05 -14.72 3.82
C ARG A 339 -12.05 -13.53 2.86
N ILE A 340 -11.11 -12.60 3.02
CA ILE A 340 -10.87 -11.49 2.09
C ILE A 340 -10.39 -12.01 0.73
N ILE A 341 -9.42 -12.93 0.72
CA ILE A 341 -8.91 -13.53 -0.52
C ILE A 341 -10.05 -14.21 -1.30
N GLN A 342 -10.91 -14.96 -0.61
CA GLN A 342 -12.02 -15.64 -1.25
C GLN A 342 -13.06 -14.67 -1.80
N TRP A 343 -13.40 -13.62 -1.05
CA TRP A 343 -14.33 -12.61 -1.52
C TRP A 343 -13.80 -11.87 -2.75
N VAL A 344 -12.55 -11.38 -2.71
CA VAL A 344 -11.92 -10.68 -3.84
C VAL A 344 -11.76 -11.63 -5.03
N GLY A 345 -11.37 -12.89 -4.79
CA GLY A 345 -11.27 -13.90 -5.83
C GLY A 345 -12.61 -14.22 -6.48
N GLY A 346 -13.69 -14.26 -5.70
CA GLY A 346 -15.06 -14.44 -6.19
C GLY A 346 -15.49 -13.30 -7.12
N GLU A 347 -15.23 -12.06 -6.72
CA GLU A 347 -15.51 -10.87 -7.53
C GLU A 347 -14.73 -10.87 -8.86
N LEU A 348 -13.44 -11.21 -8.81
CA LEU A 348 -12.62 -11.34 -10.01
C LEU A 348 -13.13 -12.44 -10.94
N ALA A 349 -13.60 -13.55 -10.37
CA ALA A 349 -14.18 -14.64 -11.15
C ALA A 349 -15.49 -14.23 -11.84
N GLU A 350 -16.33 -13.44 -11.19
CA GLU A 350 -17.56 -12.88 -11.79
C GLU A 350 -17.27 -11.95 -12.96
N LEU A 351 -16.32 -11.03 -12.77
CA LEU A 351 -15.90 -10.12 -13.82
C LEU A 351 -15.36 -10.87 -15.04
N HIS A 352 -14.58 -11.93 -14.80
CA HIS A 352 -14.06 -12.79 -15.86
C HIS A 352 -15.19 -13.51 -16.61
N ASP A 353 -16.17 -14.08 -15.91
CA ASP A 353 -17.32 -14.74 -16.54
C ASP A 353 -18.14 -13.78 -17.43
N LEU A 354 -18.37 -12.55 -16.96
CA LEU A 354 -19.11 -11.52 -17.70
C LEU A 354 -18.40 -11.09 -18.99
N GLN A 355 -17.08 -11.11 -19.03
CA GLN A 355 -16.30 -10.78 -20.23
C GLN A 355 -16.39 -11.86 -21.30
N HIS A 356 -16.46 -13.13 -20.92
CA HIS A 356 -16.57 -14.25 -21.87
C HIS A 356 -17.98 -14.46 -22.44
N LEU A 357 -18.98 -13.79 -21.88
CA LEU A 357 -20.35 -13.76 -22.39
C LEU A 357 -20.59 -12.68 -23.46
N ARG A 358 -19.65 -11.74 -23.63
CA ARG A 358 -19.67 -10.68 -24.65
C ARG A 358 -18.82 -11.09 -25.85
#